data_AF-A0A2M9HTG0-F1
#
_entry.id   AF-A0A2M9HTG0-F1
#
_cell.length_a   1.000
_cell.length_b   1.000
_cell.length_c   1.000
_cell.angle_alpha   90.00
_cell.angle_beta   90.00
_cell.angle_gamma   90.00
#
_symmetry.space_group_name_H-M   'P 1'
#
loop_
_entity.id
_entity.type
_entity.pdbx_description
1 polymer ?
#
loop_
_entity_poly.entity_id
_entity_poly.type
_entity_poly.pdbx_seq_one_letter_code
_entity_poly.pdbx_strand_id
1 'polypeptide(L)'
;MANTQQKQQTQQLSEHKPVNGQQQALAAFDALQTLDADRAKIATGYAALRTSNIVWIAIVFGLLTFTYWLIPQAWFNRFSLPWNPIWLVAALFAISLLLLAAAIMLNSRRQGIAPQWLAPKPAIQSRRYTIAVAVHFFVNFIPPILALAVGFTTTAWWSAVAVTLVGAVINGAMEAWECDEIVRALQQRTAPDPSAFDSLAEAHHDIG
;
A
#
# COMPACT_ATOMS: atom_id res chain seq x y z
N MET A 1 -63.52 42.85 -11.39
CA MET A 1 -62.10 43.09 -11.08
C MET A 1 -61.48 41.75 -10.71
N ALA A 2 -60.42 41.34 -11.46
CA ALA A 2 -59.47 40.24 -11.21
C ALA A 2 -60.04 38.80 -11.15
N ASN A 3 -59.45 37.74 -11.71
CA ASN A 3 -58.22 37.57 -12.46
C ASN A 3 -58.30 36.24 -13.26
N THR A 4 -57.50 36.21 -14.31
CA THR A 4 -57.29 35.26 -15.41
C THR A 4 -56.77 33.85 -15.03
N GLN A 5 -56.99 32.90 -15.94
CA GLN A 5 -56.11 31.76 -16.29
C GLN A 5 -55.72 30.74 -15.21
N GLN A 6 -56.24 29.50 -15.32
CA GLN A 6 -55.46 28.24 -15.31
C GLN A 6 -56.39 27.04 -15.08
N LYS A 7 -56.72 26.31 -16.15
CA LYS A 7 -56.79 24.83 -16.16
C LYS A 7 -57.00 24.23 -17.56
N GLN A 8 -56.53 24.92 -18.60
CA GLN A 8 -56.05 24.26 -19.82
C GLN A 8 -54.55 23.98 -19.64
N GLN A 9 -54.21 22.94 -18.87
CA GLN A 9 -52.85 22.36 -18.85
C GLN A 9 -52.83 21.06 -18.05
N THR A 10 -53.39 20.00 -18.64
CA THR A 10 -52.94 18.63 -18.35
C THR A 10 -53.08 17.78 -19.62
N GLN A 11 -52.74 18.39 -20.76
CA GLN A 11 -52.16 17.68 -21.89
C GLN A 11 -50.73 18.23 -21.99
N GLN A 12 -49.76 17.32 -22.11
CA GLN A 12 -48.31 17.52 -22.06
C GLN A 12 -47.70 17.51 -20.65
N LEU A 13 -47.44 16.32 -20.12
CA LEU A 13 -46.09 16.04 -19.61
C LEU A 13 -45.71 14.59 -19.89
N SER A 14 -44.81 14.46 -20.86
CA SER A 14 -43.85 13.38 -21.05
C SER A 14 -44.39 12.01 -21.43
N GLU A 15 -44.54 11.86 -22.75
CA GLU A 15 -44.00 10.70 -23.46
C GLU A 15 -42.73 10.18 -22.76
N HIS A 16 -42.81 8.94 -22.31
CA HIS A 16 -41.67 8.12 -21.96
C HIS A 16 -40.68 8.16 -23.12
N LYS A 17 -39.56 8.87 -22.95
CA LYS A 17 -38.43 8.83 -23.86
C LYS A 17 -37.40 7.86 -23.27
N PRO A 18 -37.37 6.57 -23.67
CA PRO A 18 -36.37 5.61 -23.18
C PRO A 18 -34.96 5.87 -23.74
N VAL A 19 -34.78 6.93 -24.53
CA VAL A 19 -33.52 7.26 -25.22
C VAL A 19 -32.42 7.75 -24.26
N ASN A 20 -32.80 8.45 -23.18
CA ASN A 20 -31.81 8.98 -22.22
C ASN A 20 -31.17 7.89 -21.35
N GLY A 21 -31.93 6.84 -20.98
CA GLY A 21 -31.40 5.74 -20.17
C GLY A 21 -30.38 4.89 -20.94
N GLN A 22 -30.58 4.73 -22.25
CA GLN A 22 -29.66 3.98 -23.11
C GLN A 22 -28.36 4.75 -23.38
N GLN A 23 -28.43 6.08 -23.57
CA GLN A 23 -27.24 6.93 -23.66
C GLN A 23 -26.48 7.05 -22.33
N GLN A 24 -27.18 7.12 -21.19
CA GLN A 24 -26.54 7.06 -19.87
C GLN A 24 -25.92 5.71 -19.58
N ALA A 25 -26.55 4.60 -19.98
CA ALA A 25 -26.00 3.26 -19.83
C ALA A 25 -24.73 3.07 -20.68
N LEU A 26 -24.72 3.58 -21.93
CA LEU A 26 -23.54 3.56 -22.78
C LEU A 26 -22.41 4.46 -22.23
N ALA A 27 -22.72 5.66 -21.76
CA ALA A 27 -21.75 6.55 -21.12
C ALA A 27 -21.20 5.97 -19.81
N ALA A 28 -22.02 5.27 -19.03
CA ALA A 28 -21.59 4.55 -17.84
C ALA A 28 -20.69 3.36 -18.20
N PHE A 29 -20.99 2.66 -19.30
CA PHE A 29 -20.16 1.57 -19.79
C PHE A 29 -18.79 2.07 -20.26
N ASP A 30 -18.74 3.18 -21.01
CA ASP A 30 -17.49 3.83 -21.42
C ASP A 30 -16.69 4.32 -20.21
N ALA A 31 -17.34 4.89 -19.19
CA ALA A 31 -16.70 5.28 -17.93
C ALA A 31 -16.13 4.08 -17.15
N LEU A 32 -16.82 2.94 -17.14
CA LEU A 32 -16.32 1.71 -16.53
C LEU A 32 -15.15 1.11 -17.32
N GLN A 33 -15.21 1.18 -18.65
CA GLN A 33 -14.14 0.66 -19.52
C GLN A 33 -12.86 1.50 -19.40
N THR A 34 -12.99 2.83 -19.30
CA THR A 34 -11.85 3.73 -19.04
C THR A 34 -11.26 3.50 -17.64
N LEU A 35 -12.10 3.27 -16.63
CA LEU A 35 -11.65 2.91 -15.27
C LEU A 35 -10.89 1.56 -15.25
N ASP A 36 -11.39 0.56 -15.97
CA ASP A 36 -10.71 -0.75 -16.08
C ASP A 36 -9.37 -0.63 -16.82
N ALA A 37 -9.27 0.23 -17.85
CA ALA A 37 -8.02 0.51 -18.55
C ALA A 37 -7.00 1.23 -17.64
N ASP A 38 -7.43 2.20 -16.85
CA ASP A 38 -6.58 2.88 -15.86
C ASP A 38 -6.09 1.93 -14.77
N ARG A 39 -6.95 1.03 -14.27
CA ARG A 39 -6.54 -0.01 -13.31
C ARG A 39 -5.52 -0.98 -13.88
N ALA A 40 -5.69 -1.40 -15.14
CA ALA A 40 -4.72 -2.25 -15.83
C ALA A 40 -3.36 -1.53 -16.00
N LYS A 41 -3.37 -0.23 -16.31
CA LYS A 41 -2.16 0.60 -16.37
C LYS A 41 -1.47 0.72 -15.00
N ILE A 42 -2.23 0.85 -13.92
CA ILE A 42 -1.67 0.86 -12.55
C ILE A 42 -1.06 -0.51 -12.21
N ALA A 43 -1.78 -1.61 -12.49
CA ALA A 43 -1.31 -2.97 -12.21
C ALA A 43 0.01 -3.30 -12.94
N THR A 44 0.13 -2.91 -14.20
CA THR A 44 1.38 -3.07 -14.97
C THR A 44 2.52 -2.23 -14.39
N GLY A 45 2.25 -1.03 -13.88
CA GLY A 45 3.23 -0.21 -13.15
C GLY A 45 3.74 -0.89 -11.87
N TYR A 46 2.86 -1.48 -11.07
CA TYR A 46 3.26 -2.25 -9.88
C TYR A 46 4.15 -3.45 -10.24
N ALA A 47 3.77 -4.22 -11.28
CA ALA A 47 4.55 -5.36 -11.74
C ALA A 47 5.95 -4.95 -12.23
N ALA A 48 6.07 -3.84 -12.96
CA ALA A 48 7.35 -3.35 -13.48
C ALA A 48 8.30 -2.87 -12.38
N LEU A 49 7.78 -2.31 -11.29
CA LEU A 49 8.58 -1.78 -10.18
C LEU A 49 8.92 -2.82 -9.10
N ARG A 50 8.29 -4.00 -9.13
CA ARG A 50 8.44 -5.07 -8.13
C ARG A 50 9.89 -5.39 -7.80
N THR A 51 10.70 -5.74 -8.80
CA THR A 51 12.11 -6.14 -8.58
C THR A 51 12.94 -4.98 -8.02
N SER A 52 12.76 -3.78 -8.56
CA SER A 52 13.45 -2.58 -8.08
C SER A 52 13.11 -2.28 -6.61
N ASN A 53 11.84 -2.42 -6.24
CA ASN A 53 11.37 -2.22 -4.87
C ASN A 53 12.00 -3.22 -3.91
N ILE A 54 12.02 -4.51 -4.25
CA ILE A 54 12.63 -5.55 -3.41
C ILE A 54 14.11 -5.24 -3.16
N VAL A 55 14.85 -4.84 -4.20
CA VAL A 55 16.27 -4.50 -4.08
C VAL A 55 16.48 -3.28 -3.17
N TRP A 56 15.70 -2.21 -3.36
CA TRP A 56 15.82 -1.02 -2.52
C TRP A 56 15.47 -1.28 -1.05
N ILE A 57 14.45 -2.12 -0.78
CA ILE A 57 14.14 -2.56 0.59
C ILE A 57 15.31 -3.30 1.18
N ALA A 58 15.87 -4.27 0.45
CA ALA A 58 16.98 -5.08 0.93
C ALA A 58 18.20 -4.20 1.29
N ILE A 59 18.49 -3.19 0.47
CA ILE A 59 19.58 -2.23 0.73
C ILE A 59 19.31 -1.41 1.99
N VAL A 60 18.16 -0.74 2.07
CA VAL A 60 17.83 0.14 3.21
C VAL A 60 17.78 -0.68 4.50
N PHE A 61 17.17 -1.85 4.44
CA PHE A 61 17.06 -2.78 5.57
C PHE A 61 18.42 -3.34 6.00
N GLY A 62 19.28 -3.69 5.04
CA GLY A 62 20.63 -4.15 5.33
C GLY A 62 21.48 -3.08 5.98
N LEU A 63 21.38 -1.84 5.50
CA LEU A 63 22.04 -0.70 6.14
C LEU A 63 21.52 -0.48 7.56
N LEU A 64 20.20 -0.59 7.79
CA LEU A 64 19.60 -0.43 9.12
C LEU A 64 20.05 -1.54 10.08
N THR A 65 20.07 -2.79 9.62
CA THR A 65 20.54 -3.92 10.42
C THR A 65 22.02 -3.76 10.77
N PHE A 66 22.82 -3.28 9.82
CA PHE A 66 24.23 -3.02 10.03
C PHE A 66 24.50 -1.86 11.00
N THR A 67 23.73 -0.77 10.93
CA THR A 67 23.86 0.33 11.92
C THR A 67 23.53 -0.14 13.32
N TYR A 68 22.49 -0.97 13.48
CA TYR A 68 22.14 -1.55 14.78
C TYR A 68 23.24 -2.46 15.34
N TRP A 69 23.88 -3.26 14.48
CA TRP A 69 25.03 -4.07 14.88
C TRP A 69 26.25 -3.22 15.25
N LEU A 70 26.48 -2.09 14.57
CA LEU A 70 27.60 -1.18 14.81
C LEU A 70 27.47 -0.36 16.11
N ILE A 71 26.24 -0.04 16.55
CA ILE A 71 26.01 0.79 17.75
C ILE A 71 26.76 0.24 18.97
N PRO A 72 26.64 -1.06 19.33
CA PRO A 72 27.39 -1.63 20.45
C PRO A 72 28.91 -1.65 20.22
N GLN A 73 29.37 -1.87 18.97
CA GLN A 73 30.81 -1.87 18.65
C GLN A 73 31.42 -0.49 18.92
N ALA A 74 30.70 0.56 18.52
CA ALA A 74 31.06 1.94 18.81
C ALA A 74 30.98 2.24 20.31
N TRP A 75 29.87 1.87 20.97
CA TRP A 75 29.66 2.11 22.41
C TRP A 75 30.79 1.56 23.29
N PHE A 76 31.25 0.34 23.01
CA PHE A 76 32.37 -0.28 23.74
C PHE A 76 33.76 0.14 23.22
N ASN A 77 33.84 1.12 22.33
CA ASN A 77 35.06 1.58 21.68
C ASN A 77 35.92 0.45 21.09
N ARG A 78 35.29 -0.58 20.51
CA ARG A 78 36.00 -1.74 19.93
C ARG A 78 36.82 -1.38 18.68
N PHE A 79 36.61 -0.18 18.13
CA PHE A 79 37.39 0.40 17.04
C PHE A 79 38.63 1.18 17.52
N SER A 80 38.87 1.25 18.83
CA SER A 80 40.01 1.95 19.43
C SER A 80 40.14 3.40 18.95
N LEU A 81 39.01 4.12 18.91
CA LEU A 81 38.99 5.51 18.46
C LEU A 81 39.68 6.41 19.49
N PRO A 82 40.47 7.39 19.04
CA PRO A 82 41.21 8.29 19.94
C PRO A 82 40.32 9.39 20.56
N TRP A 83 39.07 9.53 20.11
CA TRP A 83 38.08 10.48 20.61
C TRP A 83 36.89 9.76 21.26
N ASN A 84 36.01 10.52 21.92
CA ASN A 84 34.83 9.98 22.59
C ASN A 84 33.93 9.19 21.60
N PRO A 85 33.72 7.88 21.80
CA PRO A 85 32.93 7.04 20.89
C PRO A 85 31.44 7.44 20.81
N ILE A 86 30.95 8.22 21.77
CA ILE A 86 29.56 8.72 21.80
C ILE A 86 29.19 9.46 20.50
N TRP A 87 30.12 10.18 19.89
CA TRP A 87 29.86 10.88 18.62
C TRP A 87 29.50 9.91 17.49
N LEU A 88 30.19 8.76 17.42
CA LEU A 88 29.90 7.73 16.44
C LEU A 88 28.56 7.05 16.73
N VAL A 89 28.26 6.79 18.00
CA VAL A 89 26.96 6.24 18.42
C VAL A 89 25.83 7.19 18.02
N ALA A 90 25.97 8.49 18.28
CA ALA A 90 24.98 9.50 17.89
C ALA A 90 24.79 9.57 16.37
N ALA A 91 25.88 9.52 15.60
CA ALA A 91 25.82 9.46 14.14
C ALA A 91 25.10 8.21 13.63
N LEU A 92 25.37 7.03 14.22
CA LEU A 92 24.71 5.78 13.86
C LEU A 92 23.21 5.80 14.18
N PHE A 93 22.80 6.42 15.29
CA PHE A 93 21.39 6.65 15.60
C PHE A 93 20.72 7.58 14.58
N ALA A 94 21.38 8.69 14.22
CA ALA A 94 20.86 9.61 13.20
C ALA A 94 20.70 8.91 11.84
N ILE A 95 21.70 8.13 11.41
CA ILE A 95 21.63 7.34 10.17
C ILE A 95 20.48 6.33 10.25
N SER A 96 20.29 5.66 11.40
CA SER A 96 19.20 4.70 11.58
C SER A 96 17.82 5.36 11.44
N LEU A 97 17.64 6.57 11.98
CA LEU A 97 16.42 7.35 11.81
C LEU A 97 16.19 7.76 10.35
N LEU A 98 17.26 8.16 9.64
CA LEU A 98 17.18 8.49 8.22
C LEU A 98 16.84 7.27 7.36
N LEU A 99 17.41 6.10 7.66
CA LEU A 99 17.11 4.85 6.97
C LEU A 99 15.66 4.40 7.23
N LEU A 100 15.18 4.56 8.47
CA LEU A 100 13.78 4.30 8.80
C LEU A 100 12.84 5.24 8.04
N ALA A 101 13.15 6.54 7.99
CA ALA A 101 12.40 7.51 7.21
C ALA A 101 12.42 7.18 5.71
N ALA A 102 13.57 6.77 5.17
CA ALA A 102 13.70 6.33 3.78
C ALA A 102 12.87 5.08 3.49
N ALA A 103 12.85 4.10 4.41
CA ALA A 103 12.00 2.91 4.29
C ALA A 103 10.52 3.28 4.25
N ILE A 104 10.07 4.17 5.14
CA ILE A 104 8.69 4.68 5.15
C ILE A 104 8.38 5.43 3.85
N MET A 105 9.27 6.32 3.39
CA MET A 105 9.07 7.09 2.15
C MET A 105 9.06 6.20 0.91
N LEU A 106 9.90 5.16 0.86
CA LEU A 106 9.88 4.16 -0.21
C LEU A 106 8.55 3.40 -0.21
N ASN A 107 8.05 3.01 0.95
CA ASN A 107 6.72 2.39 1.08
C ASN A 107 5.59 3.36 0.66
N SER A 108 5.74 4.65 0.97
CA SER A 108 4.77 5.70 0.63
C SER A 108 4.76 6.04 -0.87
N ARG A 109 5.94 6.12 -1.51
CA ARG A 109 6.06 6.39 -2.95
C ARG A 109 5.48 5.26 -3.80
N ARG A 110 5.47 4.03 -3.30
CA ARG A 110 4.82 2.88 -3.97
C ARG A 110 3.33 3.06 -4.13
N GLN A 111 2.69 3.81 -3.25
CA GLN A 111 1.24 4.01 -3.24
C GLN A 111 0.78 5.09 -4.22
N GLY A 112 1.70 5.73 -4.98
CA GLY A 112 1.39 6.61 -6.10
C GLY A 112 0.45 7.78 -5.75
N ILE A 113 1.01 8.91 -5.31
CA ILE A 113 0.41 10.26 -5.26
C ILE A 113 -1.15 10.30 -5.31
N ALA A 114 -1.77 10.02 -4.15
CA ALA A 114 -3.12 10.35 -3.68
C ALA A 114 -4.36 9.72 -4.37
N PRO A 115 -5.44 9.30 -3.65
CA PRO A 115 -5.71 9.38 -2.21
C PRO A 115 -6.14 8.01 -1.63
N GLN A 116 -5.36 6.94 -1.78
CA GLN A 116 -5.67 5.72 -1.03
C GLN A 116 -4.38 5.19 -0.44
N TRP A 117 -4.10 5.61 0.79
CA TRP A 117 -3.21 4.93 1.74
C TRP A 117 -3.64 3.49 2.06
N LEU A 118 -4.60 2.98 1.30
CA LEU A 118 -5.37 1.79 1.49
C LEU A 118 -5.25 1.03 0.18
N ALA A 119 -4.70 -0.18 0.24
CA ALA A 119 -4.81 -1.12 -0.87
C ALA A 119 -6.30 -1.23 -1.31
N PRO A 120 -6.57 -1.64 -2.56
CA PRO A 120 -7.95 -1.85 -2.99
C PRO A 120 -8.72 -2.66 -1.94
N LYS A 121 -9.93 -2.23 -1.57
CA LYS A 121 -10.78 -2.94 -0.57
C LYS A 121 -10.76 -4.48 -0.71
N PRO A 122 -10.85 -5.08 -1.93
CA PRO A 122 -10.76 -6.53 -2.07
C PRO A 122 -9.39 -7.14 -1.71
N ALA A 123 -8.29 -6.38 -1.82
CA ALA A 123 -6.98 -6.79 -1.33
C ALA A 123 -6.90 -6.72 0.20
N ILE A 124 -7.45 -5.67 0.83
CA ILE A 124 -7.45 -5.53 2.31
C ILE A 124 -8.25 -6.66 2.99
N GLN A 125 -9.32 -7.15 2.35
CA GLN A 125 -10.11 -8.28 2.84
C GLN A 125 -9.41 -9.64 2.66
N SER A 126 -8.31 -9.70 1.90
CA SER A 126 -7.57 -10.93 1.68
C SER A 126 -6.72 -11.28 2.89
N ARG A 127 -6.94 -12.48 3.45
CA ARG A 127 -6.12 -13.01 4.54
C ARG A 127 -4.63 -13.06 4.18
N ARG A 128 -4.30 -13.28 2.90
CA ARG A 128 -2.92 -13.32 2.40
C ARG A 128 -2.25 -11.96 2.49
N TYR A 129 -2.97 -10.89 2.12
CA TYR A 129 -2.50 -9.51 2.24
C TYR A 129 -2.28 -9.12 3.70
N THR A 130 -3.22 -9.43 4.60
CA THR A 130 -3.06 -9.15 6.04
C THR A 130 -1.85 -9.87 6.64
N ILE A 131 -1.63 -11.13 6.26
CA ILE A 131 -0.47 -11.90 6.72
C ILE A 131 0.82 -11.27 6.18
N ALA A 132 0.86 -10.89 4.90
CA ALA A 132 2.06 -10.29 4.31
C ALA A 132 2.44 -8.96 5.00
N VAL A 133 1.47 -8.09 5.26
CA VAL A 133 1.68 -6.83 5.99
C VAL A 133 2.19 -7.09 7.41
N ALA A 134 1.59 -8.06 8.12
CA ALA A 134 2.04 -8.44 9.45
C ALA A 134 3.47 -8.99 9.44
N VAL A 135 3.81 -9.85 8.47
CA VAL A 135 5.16 -10.40 8.32
C VAL A 135 6.16 -9.29 7.99
N HIS A 136 5.82 -8.34 7.11
CA HIS A 136 6.65 -7.16 6.85
C HIS A 136 6.93 -6.36 8.12
N PHE A 137 5.91 -6.16 8.98
CA PHE A 137 6.12 -5.53 10.27
C PHE A 137 7.17 -6.30 11.10
N PHE A 138 6.97 -7.60 11.32
CA PHE A 138 7.90 -8.39 12.13
C PHE A 138 9.32 -8.45 11.54
N VAL A 139 9.44 -8.64 10.23
CA VAL A 139 10.72 -8.73 9.54
C VAL A 139 11.44 -7.40 9.48
N ASN A 140 10.74 -6.26 9.55
CA ASN A 140 11.39 -4.95 9.60
C ASN A 140 11.89 -4.57 10.99
N PHE A 141 11.35 -5.15 12.07
CA PHE A 141 11.73 -4.80 13.45
C PHE A 141 12.60 -5.86 14.15
N ILE A 142 12.31 -7.15 13.97
CA ILE A 142 13.02 -8.23 14.67
C ILE A 142 14.51 -8.29 14.29
N PRO A 143 14.89 -8.29 13.00
CA PRO A 143 16.28 -8.49 12.62
C PRO A 143 17.21 -7.34 13.07
N PRO A 144 16.85 -6.04 12.99
CA PRO A 144 17.65 -4.97 13.60
C PRO A 144 17.82 -5.13 15.11
N ILE A 145 16.78 -5.52 15.85
CA ILE A 145 16.85 -5.76 17.30
C ILE A 145 17.78 -6.94 17.61
N LEU A 146 17.69 -8.04 16.85
CA LEU A 146 18.60 -9.18 16.97
C LEU A 146 20.04 -8.76 16.67
N ALA A 147 20.27 -7.97 15.62
CA ALA A 147 21.59 -7.48 15.26
C ALA A 147 22.20 -6.59 16.37
N LEU A 148 21.38 -5.76 17.03
CA LEU A 148 21.77 -5.00 18.21
C LEU A 148 22.18 -5.93 19.36
N ALA A 149 21.35 -6.92 19.71
CA ALA A 149 21.64 -7.88 20.79
C ALA A 149 22.92 -8.69 20.50
N VAL A 150 23.12 -9.12 19.26
CA VAL A 150 24.34 -9.82 18.83
C VAL A 150 25.55 -8.89 18.85
N GLY A 151 25.39 -7.61 18.53
CA GLY A 151 26.47 -6.63 18.63
C GLY A 151 26.93 -6.39 20.07
N PHE A 152 26.00 -6.41 21.04
CA PHE A 152 26.34 -6.34 22.46
C PHE A 152 27.13 -7.57 22.91
N THR A 153 26.72 -8.76 22.48
CA THR A 153 27.31 -10.03 22.92
C THR A 153 28.57 -10.44 22.16
N THR A 154 28.74 -10.01 20.90
CA THR A 154 29.81 -10.48 20.01
C THR A 154 30.34 -9.38 19.08
N THR A 155 31.50 -9.64 18.45
CA THR A 155 32.07 -8.84 17.35
C THR A 155 31.89 -9.50 15.99
N ALA A 156 31.04 -10.52 15.91
CA ALA A 156 30.83 -11.28 14.68
C ALA A 156 30.03 -10.46 13.67
N TRP A 157 30.69 -9.83 12.70
CA TRP A 157 30.02 -9.05 11.65
C TRP A 157 29.16 -9.92 10.70
N TRP A 158 29.51 -11.20 10.55
CA TRP A 158 28.78 -12.15 9.71
C TRP A 158 27.35 -12.39 10.21
N SER A 159 27.07 -12.16 11.50
CA SER A 159 25.72 -12.29 12.05
C SER A 159 24.79 -11.19 11.51
N ALA A 160 25.27 -9.95 11.40
CA ALA A 160 24.52 -8.86 10.80
C ALA A 160 24.22 -9.15 9.32
N VAL A 161 25.16 -9.76 8.61
CA VAL A 161 24.98 -10.18 7.21
C VAL A 161 23.95 -11.31 7.10
N ALA A 162 24.02 -12.33 7.95
CA ALA A 162 23.07 -13.44 7.96
C ALA A 162 21.65 -12.97 8.27
N VAL A 163 21.50 -12.13 9.29
CA VAL A 163 20.22 -11.55 9.73
C VAL A 163 19.63 -10.65 8.63
N THR A 164 20.47 -9.86 7.95
CA THR A 164 20.08 -9.05 6.79
C THR A 164 19.59 -9.91 5.63
N LEU A 165 20.34 -10.95 5.27
CA LEU A 165 20.00 -11.83 4.15
C LEU A 165 18.67 -12.54 4.39
N VAL A 166 18.46 -13.10 5.59
CA VAL A 166 17.21 -13.76 5.96
C VAL A 166 16.05 -12.76 5.90
N GLY A 167 16.22 -11.57 6.48
CA GLY A 167 15.18 -10.53 6.44
C GLY A 167 14.86 -10.06 5.03
N ALA A 168 15.87 -9.90 4.17
CA ALA A 168 15.70 -9.50 2.78
C ALA A 168 14.95 -10.55 1.96
N VAL A 169 15.25 -11.84 2.17
CA VAL A 169 14.53 -12.94 1.49
C VAL A 169 13.06 -12.98 1.89
N ILE A 170 12.77 -12.86 3.20
CA ILE A 170 11.38 -12.89 3.68
C ILE A 170 10.62 -11.64 3.20
N ASN A 171 11.21 -10.45 3.31
CA ASN A 171 10.61 -9.22 2.79
C ASN A 171 10.38 -9.30 1.27
N GLY A 172 11.34 -9.83 0.51
CA GLY A 172 11.17 -10.00 -0.94
C GLY A 172 10.04 -10.96 -1.29
N ALA A 173 9.87 -12.05 -0.53
CA ALA A 173 8.78 -13.00 -0.71
C ALA A 173 7.41 -12.43 -0.33
N MET A 174 7.34 -11.62 0.74
CA MET A 174 6.08 -10.97 1.14
C MET A 174 5.71 -9.85 0.17
N GLU A 175 6.67 -9.03 -0.28
CA GLU A 175 6.43 -7.97 -1.28
C GLU A 175 5.92 -8.57 -2.59
N ALA A 176 6.46 -9.72 -2.97
CA ALA A 176 5.99 -10.51 -4.08
C ALA A 176 4.51 -10.89 -3.93
N TRP A 177 4.11 -11.42 -2.77
CA TRP A 177 2.72 -11.79 -2.48
C TRP A 177 1.78 -10.58 -2.41
N GLU A 178 2.21 -9.46 -1.83
CA GLU A 178 1.42 -8.22 -1.81
C GLU A 178 1.20 -7.68 -3.22
N CYS A 179 2.25 -7.62 -4.05
CA CYS A 179 2.14 -7.20 -5.44
C CYS A 179 1.18 -8.11 -6.23
N ASP A 180 1.30 -9.42 -6.09
CA ASP A 180 0.44 -10.38 -6.79
C ASP A 180 -1.03 -10.20 -6.38
N GLU A 181 -1.31 -9.95 -5.11
CA GLU A 181 -2.67 -9.74 -4.60
C GLU A 181 -3.26 -8.38 -5.00
N ILE A 182 -2.44 -7.32 -5.03
CA ILE A 182 -2.81 -6.00 -5.53
C ILE A 182 -3.13 -6.07 -7.02
N VAL A 183 -2.29 -6.75 -7.82
CA VAL A 183 -2.53 -6.97 -9.26
C VAL A 183 -3.83 -7.75 -9.47
N ARG A 184 -4.03 -8.85 -8.71
CA ARG A 184 -5.27 -9.62 -8.76
C ARG A 184 -6.50 -8.76 -8.46
N ALA A 185 -6.43 -7.92 -7.42
CA ALA A 185 -7.50 -7.03 -7.02
C ALA A 185 -7.78 -5.91 -8.04
N LEU A 186 -6.74 -5.36 -8.67
CA LEU A 186 -6.87 -4.32 -9.71
C LEU A 186 -7.42 -4.88 -11.03
N GLN A 187 -7.13 -6.15 -11.34
CA GLN A 187 -7.62 -6.84 -12.55
C GLN A 187 -9.04 -7.40 -12.40
N GLN A 188 -9.60 -7.43 -11.19
CA GLN A 188 -11.02 -7.77 -11.01
C GLN A 188 -11.87 -6.66 -11.65
N ARG A 189 -12.62 -7.02 -12.71
CA ARG A 189 -13.58 -6.12 -13.36
C ARG A 189 -14.53 -5.56 -12.31
N THR A 190 -14.89 -4.29 -12.49
CA THR A 190 -15.89 -3.62 -11.65
C THR A 190 -17.25 -4.28 -11.90
N ALA A 191 -17.56 -5.35 -11.17
CA ALA A 191 -18.91 -5.87 -11.09
C ALA A 191 -19.72 -4.96 -10.15
N PRO A 192 -20.97 -4.62 -10.47
CA PRO A 192 -21.82 -3.91 -9.54
C PRO A 192 -21.95 -4.74 -8.25
N ASP A 193 -21.79 -4.07 -7.11
CA ASP A 193 -21.87 -4.70 -5.80
C ASP A 193 -23.27 -5.34 -5.66
N PRO A 194 -23.39 -6.66 -5.45
CA PRO A 194 -24.69 -7.31 -5.31
C PRO A 194 -25.52 -6.70 -4.18
N SER A 195 -24.88 -6.15 -3.13
CA SER A 195 -25.57 -5.48 -2.02
C SER A 195 -26.21 -4.14 -2.40
N ALA A 196 -25.80 -3.53 -3.52
CA ALA A 196 -26.46 -2.33 -4.04
C ALA A 196 -27.83 -2.65 -4.65
N PHE A 197 -28.05 -3.89 -5.14
CA PHE A 197 -29.36 -4.31 -5.65
C PHE A 197 -30.35 -4.60 -4.53
N ASP A 198 -29.89 -5.05 -3.36
CA ASP A 198 -30.75 -5.25 -2.19
C ASP A 198 -31.33 -3.91 -1.71
N SER A 199 -30.52 -2.84 -1.67
CA SER A 199 -31.01 -1.49 -1.32
C SER A 199 -31.99 -0.87 -2.34
N LEU A 200 -31.91 -1.30 -3.61
CA LEU A 200 -32.78 -0.82 -4.70
C LEU A 200 -34.10 -1.60 -4.76
N ALA A 201 -34.09 -2.87 -4.37
CA ALA A 201 -35.29 -3.68 -4.17
C ALA A 201 -36.08 -3.22 -2.94
N GLU A 202 -35.39 -2.84 -1.87
CA GLU A 202 -36.02 -2.36 -0.63
C GLU A 202 -36.63 -0.95 -0.78
N ALA A 203 -36.04 -0.09 -1.62
CA ALA A 203 -36.61 1.24 -1.94
C ALA A 203 -37.87 1.19 -2.83
N HIS A 204 -38.13 0.08 -3.52
CA HIS A 204 -39.32 -0.08 -4.38
C HIS A 204 -40.52 -0.73 -3.67
N HIS A 205 -40.34 -1.24 -2.46
CA HIS A 205 -41.41 -1.89 -1.68
C HIS A 205 -42.24 -0.93 -0.82
N ASP A 206 -41.87 0.36 -0.74
CA ASP A 206 -42.55 1.38 0.09
C ASP A 206 -43.50 2.32 -0.69
N ILE A 207 -43.90 1.93 -1.92
CA ILE A 207 -44.99 2.60 -2.66
C ILE A 207 -46.17 1.64 -2.73
N GLY A 208 -46.95 1.58 -1.64
CA GLY A 208 -48.21 0.86 -1.53
C GLY A 208 -49.25 1.71 -0.82
#